data_AF-A0A956TT46-F1
#
_entry.id   AF-A0A956TT46-F1
#
_cell.length_a   1.000
_cell.length_b   1.000
_cell.length_c   1.000
_cell.angle_alpha   90.00
_cell.angle_beta   90.00
_cell.angle_gamma   90.00
#
_symmetry.space_group_name_H-M   'P 1'
#
loop_
_entity.id
_entity.type
_entity.pdbx_description
1 polymer ?
#
loop_
_entity_poly.entity_id
_entity_poly.type
_entity_poly.pdbx_seq_one_letter_code
_entity_poly.pdbx_strand_id
1 'polypeptide(L)'
;MPDIIEASRSFEDWLATKITIVRADLSKKHRDMARDPFVFLRATFYRFAELFPELCPELMDAPVVYAVCDIHLENYSNWRDVEGRLVWGINDFDEAFPMPYTLDLVRLGTSARTAIKGGQLDIKLGRACQAILKGYKAGMREGIKPFVLAEDNRELYDLANQMLRDPLKFWRNLDSQVSRRVKIPAEVKTLLQSHLPEGTTGVTFARRTAGKGSLGRPRFVALGQWNGGRIARECKLNVPSACIWAGVGEQILHADAIIRKSQGFAGDPYTVIAGDWTVRRLAPDCTKIEFSALPSHRHEEVLLTAMGRDLANKHLGTPDCAESILEDLQARDDDWLRDSVRVMASSVKADFRRWQVHMEEST
;
A
#
# COMPACT_ATOMS: atom_id res chain seq x y z
N MET A 1 6.44 -10.78 -24.45
CA MET A 1 6.51 -9.68 -23.47
C MET A 1 7.94 -9.27 -23.22
N PRO A 2 8.19 -7.98 -22.96
CA PRO A 2 9.49 -7.50 -22.48
C PRO A 2 9.88 -8.21 -21.17
N ASP A 3 11.18 -8.32 -20.92
CA ASP A 3 11.66 -8.77 -19.61
C ASP A 3 11.49 -7.68 -18.54
N ILE A 4 11.82 -7.98 -17.28
CA ILE A 4 11.70 -7.02 -16.19
C ILE A 4 12.56 -5.75 -16.40
N ILE A 5 13.73 -5.85 -17.03
CA ILE A 5 14.63 -4.71 -17.21
C ILE A 5 14.04 -3.76 -18.25
N GLU A 6 13.58 -4.32 -19.38
CA GLU A 6 12.88 -3.58 -20.43
C GLU A 6 11.58 -2.95 -19.92
N ALA A 7 10.75 -3.72 -19.19
CA ALA A 7 9.51 -3.23 -18.59
C ALA A 7 9.78 -2.11 -17.58
N SER A 8 10.82 -2.23 -16.74
CA SER A 8 11.17 -1.19 -15.76
C SER A 8 11.64 0.10 -16.43
N ARG A 9 12.47 0.00 -17.48
CA ARG A 9 12.88 1.18 -18.27
C ARG A 9 11.69 1.84 -18.94
N SER A 10 10.84 1.05 -19.61
CA SER A 10 9.62 1.55 -20.25
C SER A 10 8.69 2.27 -19.26
N PHE A 11 8.45 1.68 -18.08
CA PHE A 11 7.65 2.31 -17.03
C PHE A 11 8.28 3.59 -16.49
N GLU A 12 9.59 3.60 -16.28
CA GLU A 12 10.32 4.77 -15.77
C GLU A 12 10.37 5.92 -16.78
N ASP A 13 10.53 5.61 -18.07
CA ASP A 13 10.47 6.59 -19.15
C ASP A 13 9.06 7.19 -19.25
N TRP A 14 8.02 6.37 -19.18
CA TRP A 14 6.64 6.84 -19.10
C TRP A 14 6.41 7.71 -17.86
N LEU A 15 6.86 7.29 -16.68
CA LEU A 15 6.72 8.03 -15.44
C LEU A 15 7.46 9.39 -15.50
N ALA A 16 8.61 9.44 -16.19
CA ALA A 16 9.37 10.67 -16.39
C ALA A 16 8.61 11.70 -17.25
N THR A 17 7.67 11.26 -18.09
CA THR A 17 6.75 12.18 -18.80
C THR A 17 5.69 12.80 -17.88
N LYS A 18 5.44 12.19 -16.72
CA LYS A 18 4.41 12.62 -15.76
C LYS A 18 4.98 13.47 -14.64
N ILE A 19 6.20 13.17 -14.20
CA ILE A 19 6.84 13.83 -13.06
C ILE A 19 8.33 14.05 -13.27
N THR A 20 8.90 15.02 -12.54
CA THR A 20 10.36 15.08 -12.36
C THR A 20 10.80 14.00 -11.38
N ILE A 21 11.32 12.89 -11.91
CA ILE A 21 11.82 11.77 -11.11
C ILE A 21 13.05 12.20 -10.30
N VAL A 22 13.06 11.81 -9.03
CA VAL A 22 14.22 11.95 -8.17
C VAL A 22 15.16 10.78 -8.39
N ARG A 23 16.13 10.96 -9.29
CA ARG A 23 17.07 9.91 -9.70
C ARG A 23 17.78 9.21 -8.55
N ALA A 24 18.23 9.95 -7.53
CA ALA A 24 18.91 9.35 -6.37
C ALA A 24 18.02 8.37 -5.58
N ASP A 25 16.73 8.70 -5.43
CA ASP A 25 15.76 7.81 -4.79
C ASP A 25 15.44 6.61 -5.70
N LEU A 26 15.32 6.83 -7.02
CA LEU A 26 15.09 5.75 -7.98
C LEU A 26 16.27 4.76 -8.01
N SER A 27 17.52 5.23 -8.03
CA SER A 27 18.68 4.34 -7.91
C SER A 27 18.70 3.60 -6.58
N LYS A 28 18.22 4.23 -5.49
CA LYS A 28 18.03 3.53 -4.21
C LYS A 28 16.94 2.47 -4.31
N LYS A 29 15.84 2.72 -5.04
CA LYS A 29 14.78 1.75 -5.33
C LYS A 29 15.35 0.52 -6.01
N HIS A 30 16.14 0.70 -7.07
CA HIS A 30 16.78 -0.38 -7.83
C HIS A 30 17.69 -1.26 -6.97
N ARG A 31 18.50 -0.65 -6.10
CA ARG A 31 19.32 -1.40 -5.13
C ARG A 31 18.47 -2.13 -4.08
N ASP A 32 17.41 -1.50 -3.58
CA ASP A 32 16.51 -2.11 -2.60
C ASP A 32 15.74 -3.30 -3.22
N MET A 33 15.34 -3.20 -4.49
CA MET A 33 14.68 -4.25 -5.26
C MET A 33 15.51 -5.52 -5.40
N ALA A 34 16.84 -5.44 -5.44
CA ALA A 34 17.71 -6.61 -5.58
C ALA A 34 17.96 -7.36 -4.25
N ARG A 35 17.56 -6.78 -3.10
CA ARG A 35 17.89 -7.33 -1.79
C ARG A 35 16.87 -8.33 -1.27
N ASP A 36 15.60 -8.15 -1.63
CA ASP A 36 14.50 -8.87 -1.01
C ASP A 36 13.32 -9.01 -2.00
N PRO A 37 12.78 -10.21 -2.21
CA PRO A 37 11.69 -10.45 -3.16
C PRO A 37 10.35 -9.82 -2.75
N PHE A 38 10.11 -9.63 -1.46
CA PHE A 38 8.96 -8.89 -0.94
C PHE A 38 9.11 -7.39 -1.21
N VAL A 39 10.31 -6.83 -1.05
CA VAL A 39 10.60 -5.44 -1.46
C VAL A 39 10.47 -5.28 -2.97
N PHE A 40 10.95 -6.26 -3.75
CA PHE A 40 10.79 -6.28 -5.20
C PHE A 40 9.32 -6.23 -5.61
N LEU A 41 8.47 -7.14 -5.11
CA LEU A 41 7.03 -7.16 -5.38
C LEU A 41 6.36 -5.80 -5.15
N ARG A 42 6.70 -5.15 -4.03
CA ARG A 42 6.16 -3.82 -3.66
C ARG A 42 6.65 -2.69 -4.55
N ALA A 43 7.83 -2.84 -5.14
CA ALA A 43 8.43 -1.84 -5.99
C ALA A 43 7.98 -1.95 -7.45
N THR A 44 7.41 -3.10 -7.84
CA THR A 44 7.11 -3.45 -9.23
C THR A 44 5.63 -3.70 -9.49
N PHE A 45 4.73 -2.93 -8.85
CA PHE A 45 3.30 -3.03 -9.15
C PHE A 45 2.99 -2.88 -10.65
N TYR A 46 3.67 -1.98 -11.36
CA TYR A 46 3.54 -1.84 -12.83
C TYR A 46 3.71 -3.16 -13.56
N ARG A 47 4.71 -3.96 -13.17
CA ARG A 47 4.96 -5.28 -13.75
C ARG A 47 3.88 -6.27 -13.34
N PHE A 48 3.39 -6.21 -12.11
CA PHE A 48 2.26 -7.04 -11.70
C PHE A 48 1.01 -6.74 -12.54
N ALA A 49 0.71 -5.46 -12.78
CA ALA A 49 -0.42 -5.01 -13.59
C ALA A 49 -0.29 -5.42 -15.06
N GLU A 50 0.91 -5.34 -15.65
CA GLU A 50 1.20 -5.82 -17.01
C GLU A 50 0.99 -7.33 -17.14
N LEU A 51 1.47 -8.11 -16.17
CA LEU A 51 1.45 -9.58 -16.26
C LEU A 51 0.13 -10.22 -15.85
N PHE A 52 -0.66 -9.57 -14.99
CA PHE A 52 -1.87 -10.17 -14.42
C PHE A 52 -2.91 -10.58 -15.48
N PRO A 53 -3.27 -9.74 -16.47
CA PRO A 53 -4.21 -10.12 -17.52
C PRO A 53 -3.71 -11.28 -18.40
N GLU A 54 -2.39 -11.40 -18.58
CA GLU A 54 -1.81 -12.48 -19.39
C GLU A 54 -1.68 -13.80 -18.63
N LEU A 55 -1.35 -13.74 -17.33
CA LEU A 55 -1.09 -14.91 -16.51
C LEU A 55 -2.32 -15.45 -15.78
N CYS A 56 -3.35 -14.61 -15.60
CA CYS A 56 -4.62 -14.96 -14.98
C CYS A 56 -5.81 -14.40 -15.80
N PRO A 57 -5.90 -14.68 -17.11
CA PRO A 57 -6.91 -14.10 -17.99
C PRO A 57 -8.33 -14.40 -17.52
N GLU A 58 -8.58 -15.57 -16.94
CA GLU A 58 -9.87 -15.99 -16.38
C GLU A 58 -10.33 -15.16 -15.18
N LEU A 59 -9.42 -14.41 -14.55
CA LEU A 59 -9.75 -13.51 -13.45
C LEU A 59 -10.13 -12.11 -13.93
N MET A 60 -9.91 -11.80 -15.21
CA MET A 60 -10.20 -10.50 -15.79
C MET A 60 -11.69 -10.24 -16.01
N ASP A 61 -12.48 -11.31 -16.15
CA ASP A 61 -13.94 -11.24 -16.32
C ASP A 61 -14.70 -11.06 -14.99
N ALA A 62 -13.98 -11.04 -13.85
CA ALA A 62 -14.60 -10.88 -12.54
C ALA A 62 -15.16 -9.45 -12.33
N PRO A 63 -16.13 -9.25 -11.43
CA PRO A 63 -16.67 -7.94 -11.11
C PRO A 63 -15.59 -6.88 -10.84
N VAL A 64 -15.71 -5.76 -11.55
CA VAL A 64 -14.80 -4.61 -11.43
C VAL A 64 -15.18 -3.78 -10.21
N VAL A 65 -14.18 -3.42 -9.43
CA VAL A 65 -14.30 -2.59 -8.23
C VAL A 65 -13.31 -1.43 -8.28
N TYR A 66 -13.49 -0.46 -7.39
CA TYR A 66 -12.44 0.50 -7.05
C TYR A 66 -11.33 -0.20 -6.25
N ALA A 67 -10.48 -0.94 -6.97
CA ALA A 67 -9.41 -1.73 -6.39
C ALA A 67 -8.31 -0.83 -5.83
N VAL A 68 -7.62 -1.33 -4.81
CA VAL A 68 -6.41 -0.74 -4.22
C VAL A 68 -5.22 -0.93 -5.14
N CYS A 69 -5.22 -2.04 -5.89
CA CYS A 69 -4.24 -2.46 -6.90
C CYS A 69 -2.86 -2.82 -6.33
N ASP A 70 -2.19 -1.92 -5.60
CA ASP A 70 -0.89 -2.17 -4.96
C ASP A 70 -1.04 -2.77 -3.54
N ILE A 71 -2.09 -3.56 -3.31
CA ILE A 71 -2.33 -4.18 -2.00
C ILE A 71 -1.24 -5.20 -1.66
N HIS A 72 -0.68 -5.08 -0.46
CA HIS A 72 0.34 -5.99 0.06
C HIS A 72 0.31 -6.00 1.59
N LEU A 73 1.01 -6.96 2.22
CA LEU A 73 0.97 -7.12 3.67
C LEU A 73 1.35 -5.83 4.46
N GLU A 74 2.36 -5.07 4.01
CA GLU A 74 2.74 -3.78 4.64
C GLU A 74 1.92 -2.56 4.17
N ASN A 75 0.78 -2.78 3.51
CA ASN A 75 -0.13 -1.69 3.11
C ASN A 75 -1.08 -1.32 4.27
N TYR A 76 -1.21 -2.22 5.24
CA TYR A 76 -2.00 -2.06 6.45
C TYR A 76 -1.25 -1.25 7.49
N SER A 77 -1.96 -0.33 8.14
CA SER A 77 -1.39 0.57 9.13
C SER A 77 -2.44 0.99 10.16
N ASN A 78 -1.97 1.67 11.20
CA ASN A 78 -2.83 2.28 12.20
C ASN A 78 -2.96 3.80 11.99
N TRP A 79 -4.09 4.36 12.39
CA TRP A 79 -4.29 5.80 12.55
C TRP A 79 -5.34 6.09 13.63
N ARG A 80 -5.50 7.37 13.97
CA ARG A 80 -6.63 7.83 14.80
C ARG A 80 -7.69 8.48 13.93
N ASP A 81 -8.93 8.06 14.07
CA ASP A 81 -10.08 8.68 13.42
C ASP A 81 -10.42 10.05 14.04
N VAL A 82 -11.52 10.67 13.57
CA VAL A 82 -11.99 12.00 14.03
C VAL A 82 -12.27 12.06 15.53
N GLU A 83 -12.70 10.95 16.15
CA GLU A 83 -12.96 10.83 17.59
C GLU A 83 -11.72 10.38 18.37
N GLY A 84 -10.57 10.22 17.70
CA GLY A 84 -9.31 9.82 18.32
C GLY A 84 -9.17 8.31 18.56
N ARG A 85 -10.10 7.48 18.07
CA ARG A 85 -10.07 6.03 18.24
C ARG A 85 -8.98 5.42 17.36
N LEU A 86 -8.26 4.42 17.87
CA LEU A 86 -7.23 3.73 17.09
C LEU A 86 -7.90 2.78 16.09
N VAL A 87 -7.66 3.03 14.81
CA VAL A 87 -8.20 2.27 13.68
C VAL A 87 -7.05 1.55 12.98
N TRP A 88 -7.33 0.37 12.45
CA TRP A 88 -6.43 -0.40 11.60
C TRP A 88 -7.03 -0.63 10.21
N GLY A 89 -6.19 -0.61 9.17
CA GLY A 89 -6.61 -0.97 7.83
C GLY A 89 -5.70 -0.43 6.71
N ILE A 90 -6.19 -0.49 5.49
CA ILE A 90 -5.54 0.03 4.28
C ILE A 90 -5.65 1.56 4.24
N ASN A 91 -4.52 2.24 4.05
CA ASN A 91 -4.45 3.71 3.98
C ASN A 91 -3.60 4.28 2.83
N ASP A 92 -3.03 3.43 1.96
CA ASP A 92 -2.22 3.84 0.81
C ASP A 92 -2.98 3.42 -0.45
N PHE A 93 -3.43 4.39 -1.26
CA PHE A 93 -4.28 4.18 -2.44
C PHE A 93 -3.64 4.80 -3.69
N ASP A 94 -2.31 4.85 -3.74
CA ASP A 94 -1.53 5.49 -4.82
C ASP A 94 -1.79 4.89 -6.21
N GLU A 95 -2.08 3.59 -6.24
CA GLU A 95 -2.26 2.83 -7.49
C GLU A 95 -3.73 2.48 -7.73
N ALA A 96 -4.64 2.98 -6.89
CA ALA A 96 -6.05 2.64 -6.93
C ALA A 96 -6.65 2.88 -8.33
N PHE A 97 -7.34 1.87 -8.85
CA PHE A 97 -7.80 1.85 -10.24
C PHE A 97 -9.01 0.91 -10.39
N PRO A 98 -9.92 1.15 -11.34
CA PRO A 98 -10.96 0.17 -11.66
C PRO A 98 -10.34 -1.13 -12.18
N MET A 99 -10.39 -2.19 -11.36
CA MET A 99 -9.88 -3.51 -11.71
C MET A 99 -10.82 -4.61 -11.17
N PRO A 100 -10.79 -5.81 -11.75
CA PRO A 100 -11.44 -6.98 -11.16
C PRO A 100 -10.98 -7.18 -9.71
N TYR A 101 -11.92 -7.42 -8.79
CA TYR A 101 -11.62 -7.55 -7.35
C TYR A 101 -10.61 -8.67 -7.04
N THR A 102 -10.53 -9.66 -7.93
CA THR A 102 -9.60 -10.79 -7.91
C THR A 102 -8.14 -10.35 -7.95
N LEU A 103 -7.80 -9.24 -8.62
CA LEU A 103 -6.43 -8.72 -8.70
C LEU A 103 -5.88 -8.45 -7.30
N ASP A 104 -6.65 -7.77 -6.46
CA ASP A 104 -6.22 -7.42 -5.11
C ASP A 104 -6.09 -8.65 -4.20
N LEU A 105 -6.99 -9.63 -4.33
CA LEU A 105 -6.88 -10.89 -3.59
C LEU A 105 -5.63 -11.67 -3.99
N VAL A 106 -5.38 -11.83 -5.29
CA VAL A 106 -4.21 -12.53 -5.81
C VAL A 106 -2.93 -11.79 -5.43
N ARG A 107 -2.94 -10.45 -5.45
CA ARG A 107 -1.78 -9.66 -5.06
C ARG A 107 -1.49 -9.74 -3.57
N LEU A 108 -2.50 -9.65 -2.72
CA LEU A 108 -2.35 -9.84 -1.28
C LEU A 108 -1.85 -11.25 -0.95
N GLY A 109 -2.39 -12.29 -1.60
CA GLY A 109 -1.92 -13.66 -1.47
C GLY A 109 -0.48 -13.85 -1.99
N THR A 110 -0.10 -13.17 -3.07
CA THR A 110 1.27 -13.16 -3.61
C THR A 110 2.24 -12.51 -2.62
N SER A 111 1.82 -11.43 -1.97
CA SER A 111 2.57 -10.78 -0.89
C SER A 111 2.70 -11.69 0.34
N ALA A 112 1.66 -12.43 0.71
CA ALA A 112 1.75 -13.45 1.75
C ALA A 112 2.72 -14.57 1.37
N ARG A 113 2.68 -15.03 0.13
CA ARG A 113 3.61 -16.08 -0.35
C ARG A 113 5.07 -15.64 -0.30
N THR A 114 5.38 -14.40 -0.69
CA THR A 114 6.77 -13.90 -0.63
C THR A 114 7.25 -13.80 0.81
N ALA A 115 6.40 -13.35 1.75
CA ALA A 115 6.70 -13.34 3.18
C ALA A 115 6.83 -14.74 3.81
N ILE A 116 6.02 -15.72 3.40
CA ILE A 116 6.17 -17.12 3.82
C ILE A 116 7.52 -17.67 3.34
N LYS A 117 7.92 -17.39 2.09
CA LYS A 117 9.18 -17.88 1.53
C LYS A 117 10.41 -17.17 2.07
N GLY A 118 10.29 -15.93 2.52
CA GLY A 118 11.35 -15.20 3.20
C GLY A 118 11.44 -15.47 4.71
N GLY A 119 10.56 -16.33 5.25
CA GLY A 119 10.55 -16.70 6.68
C GLY A 119 9.92 -15.67 7.61
N GLN A 120 9.24 -14.64 7.07
CA GLN A 120 8.52 -13.63 7.87
C GLN A 120 7.13 -14.11 8.34
N LEU A 121 6.56 -15.14 7.71
CA LEU A 121 5.30 -15.76 8.12
C LEU A 121 5.45 -17.28 8.23
N ASP A 122 5.04 -17.84 9.37
CA ASP A 122 5.04 -19.28 9.61
C ASP A 122 3.64 -19.88 9.38
N ILE A 123 3.20 -19.87 8.13
CA ILE A 123 1.91 -20.43 7.72
C ILE A 123 2.00 -21.07 6.32
N LYS A 124 1.26 -22.17 6.11
CA LYS A 124 1.16 -22.78 4.78
C LYS A 124 0.38 -21.86 3.83
N LEU A 125 0.84 -21.75 2.58
CA LEU A 125 0.20 -20.91 1.56
C LEU A 125 -1.32 -21.15 1.42
N GLY A 126 -1.75 -22.42 1.42
CA GLY A 126 -3.18 -22.75 1.31
C GLY A 126 -3.99 -22.19 2.48
N ARG A 127 -3.47 -22.30 3.71
CA ARG A 127 -4.09 -21.71 4.92
C ARG A 127 -4.12 -20.19 4.86
N ALA A 128 -3.05 -19.56 4.37
CA ALA A 128 -3.01 -18.10 4.17
C ALA A 128 -4.08 -17.62 3.18
N CYS A 129 -4.20 -18.28 2.02
CA CYS A 129 -5.21 -17.93 1.00
C CYS A 129 -6.63 -18.17 1.53
N GLN A 130 -6.87 -19.27 2.23
CA GLN A 130 -8.15 -19.56 2.89
C GLN A 130 -8.51 -18.50 3.93
N ALA A 131 -7.56 -18.05 4.75
CA ALA A 131 -7.76 -17.01 5.74
C ALA A 131 -8.17 -15.68 5.08
N ILE A 132 -7.44 -15.25 4.05
CA ILE A 132 -7.75 -14.05 3.26
C ILE A 132 -9.16 -14.15 2.68
N LEU A 133 -9.50 -15.26 1.98
CA LEU A 133 -10.83 -15.44 1.39
C LEU A 133 -11.94 -15.50 2.44
N LYS A 134 -11.70 -16.15 3.58
CA LYS A 134 -12.67 -16.22 4.69
C LYS A 134 -12.99 -14.82 5.18
N GLY A 135 -11.97 -14.00 5.44
CA GLY A 135 -12.14 -12.61 5.84
C GLY A 135 -12.88 -11.78 4.80
N TYR A 136 -12.48 -11.90 3.53
CA TYR A 136 -13.07 -11.16 2.43
C TYR A 136 -14.55 -11.51 2.21
N LYS A 137 -14.90 -12.81 2.19
CA LYS A 137 -16.29 -13.30 2.12
C LYS A 137 -17.14 -12.80 3.29
N ALA A 138 -16.58 -12.79 4.50
CA ALA A 138 -17.28 -12.26 5.68
C ALA A 138 -17.53 -10.76 5.56
N GLY A 139 -16.51 -9.98 5.18
CA GLY A 139 -16.65 -8.53 4.98
C GLY A 139 -17.69 -8.17 3.92
N MET A 140 -17.70 -8.89 2.78
CA MET A 140 -18.71 -8.67 1.72
C MET A 140 -20.15 -8.91 2.20
N ARG A 141 -20.38 -9.89 3.08
CA ARG A 141 -21.72 -10.17 3.64
C ARG A 141 -22.12 -9.22 4.74
N GLU A 142 -21.17 -8.80 5.57
CA GLU A 142 -21.43 -7.97 6.74
C GLU A 142 -21.56 -6.49 6.42
N GLY A 143 -21.12 -6.07 5.23
CA GLY A 143 -21.03 -4.66 4.85
C GLY A 143 -19.81 -3.98 5.47
N ILE A 144 -19.72 -2.66 5.25
CA ILE A 144 -18.57 -1.85 5.69
C ILE A 144 -18.53 -1.82 7.23
N LYS A 145 -17.50 -2.43 7.81
CA LYS A 145 -17.22 -2.42 9.26
C LYS A 145 -15.73 -2.15 9.50
N PRO A 146 -15.33 -0.88 9.72
CA PRO A 146 -13.94 -0.54 9.99
C PRO A 146 -13.39 -1.22 11.26
N PHE A 147 -12.09 -1.53 11.28
CA PHE A 147 -11.45 -2.10 12.45
C PHE A 147 -11.09 -1.01 13.47
N VAL A 148 -12.06 -0.61 14.28
CA VAL A 148 -11.81 0.15 15.50
C VAL A 148 -11.24 -0.83 16.54
N LEU A 149 -9.98 -0.64 16.91
CA LEU A 149 -9.25 -1.67 17.66
C LEU A 149 -9.70 -1.79 19.12
N ALA A 150 -10.26 -0.73 19.72
CA ALA A 150 -10.72 -0.74 21.10
C ALA A 150 -12.04 -1.54 21.33
N GLU A 151 -12.60 -2.16 20.29
CA GLU A 151 -13.86 -2.91 20.32
C GLU A 151 -13.59 -4.44 20.27
N ASP A 152 -14.43 -5.21 19.56
CA ASP A 152 -14.37 -6.69 19.46
C ASP A 152 -13.17 -7.24 18.65
N ASN A 153 -12.04 -6.51 18.64
CA ASN A 153 -10.84 -6.80 17.85
C ASN A 153 -9.62 -7.05 18.75
N ARG A 154 -9.82 -7.70 19.92
CA ARG A 154 -8.80 -7.79 20.98
C ARG A 154 -7.44 -8.32 20.51
N GLU A 155 -7.41 -9.37 19.70
CA GLU A 155 -6.14 -9.92 19.19
C GLU A 155 -5.42 -8.95 18.25
N LEU A 156 -6.18 -8.26 17.39
CA LEU A 156 -5.64 -7.23 16.50
C LEU A 156 -5.20 -5.98 17.28
N TYR A 157 -5.90 -5.64 18.36
CA TYR A 157 -5.50 -4.58 19.30
C TYR A 157 -4.20 -4.90 20.01
N ASP A 158 -4.07 -6.11 20.55
CA ASP A 158 -2.85 -6.57 21.22
C ASP A 158 -1.67 -6.58 20.23
N LEU A 159 -1.90 -7.03 18.99
CA LEU A 159 -0.93 -6.96 17.91
C LEU A 159 -0.54 -5.51 17.60
N ALA A 160 -1.52 -4.64 17.32
CA ALA A 160 -1.29 -3.25 16.97
C ALA A 160 -0.53 -2.48 18.05
N ASN A 161 -0.81 -2.75 19.34
CA ASN A 161 -0.08 -2.13 20.46
C ASN A 161 1.37 -2.57 20.53
N GLN A 162 1.66 -3.83 20.27
CA GLN A 162 3.05 -4.32 20.20
C GLN A 162 3.80 -3.72 19.00
N MET A 163 3.07 -3.29 17.97
CA MET A 163 3.60 -2.65 16.76
C MET A 163 3.67 -1.12 16.82
N LEU A 164 3.20 -0.50 17.91
CA LEU A 164 3.38 0.94 18.11
C LEU A 164 4.87 1.24 18.18
N ARG A 165 5.30 2.24 17.40
CA ARG A 165 6.72 2.59 17.37
C ARG A 165 7.08 3.32 18.65
N ASP A 166 8.26 3.00 19.16
CA ASP A 166 8.94 3.86 20.14
C ASP A 166 8.98 5.30 19.59
N PRO A 167 8.38 6.28 20.29
CA PRO A 167 8.27 7.64 19.79
C PRO A 167 9.64 8.28 19.53
N LEU A 168 10.66 8.00 20.33
CA LEU A 168 12.01 8.55 20.14
C LEU A 168 12.65 7.97 18.87
N LYS A 169 12.51 6.66 18.65
CA LYS A 169 12.98 5.98 17.43
C LYS A 169 12.23 6.49 16.20
N PHE A 170 10.91 6.71 16.30
CA PHE A 170 10.11 7.30 15.23
C PHE A 170 10.66 8.66 14.80
N TRP A 171 10.85 9.58 15.75
CA TRP A 171 11.31 10.92 15.46
C TRP A 171 12.76 10.94 14.94
N ARG A 172 13.66 10.14 15.53
CA ARG A 172 15.03 9.97 15.02
C ARG A 172 15.06 9.44 13.59
N ASN A 173 14.20 8.46 13.28
CA ASN A 173 14.08 7.91 11.93
C ASN A 173 13.49 8.92 10.94
N LEU A 174 12.55 9.76 11.36
CA LEU A 174 12.04 10.82 10.51
C LEU A 174 13.14 11.86 10.22
N ASP A 175 13.91 12.25 11.23
CA ASP A 175 15.01 13.21 11.09
C ASP A 175 16.13 12.69 10.18
N SER A 176 16.42 11.39 10.19
CA SER A 176 17.44 10.79 9.31
C SER A 176 17.00 10.68 7.84
N GLN A 177 15.69 10.81 7.57
CA GLN A 177 15.11 10.70 6.23
C GLN A 177 14.97 12.05 5.52
N VAL A 178 15.27 13.17 6.19
CA VAL A 178 15.04 14.51 5.65
C VAL A 178 16.33 15.17 5.14
N SER A 179 16.21 15.83 3.99
CA SER A 179 17.25 16.68 3.42
C SER A 179 16.72 18.10 3.23
N ARG A 180 17.39 19.06 3.88
CA ARG A 180 17.08 20.51 3.80
C ARG A 180 17.82 21.22 2.67
N ARG A 181 18.70 20.53 1.95
CA ARG A 181 19.53 21.10 0.87
C ARG A 181 18.80 21.24 -0.47
N VAL A 182 17.48 21.05 -0.48
CA VAL A 182 16.66 21.04 -1.70
C VAL A 182 15.71 22.21 -1.66
N LYS A 183 15.61 22.96 -2.77
CA LYS A 183 14.61 24.02 -2.92
C LYS A 183 13.23 23.37 -2.97
N ILE A 184 12.35 23.80 -2.07
CA ILE A 184 10.98 23.31 -2.00
C ILE A 184 10.08 24.32 -2.71
N PRO A 185 9.20 23.87 -3.63
CA PRO A 185 8.28 24.76 -4.32
C PRO A 185 7.37 25.55 -3.36
N ALA A 186 7.01 26.77 -3.73
CA ALA A 186 6.26 27.68 -2.85
C ALA A 186 4.84 27.18 -2.59
N GLU A 187 4.22 26.61 -3.61
CA GLU A 187 2.92 25.94 -3.56
C GLU A 187 2.92 24.75 -2.60
N VAL A 188 4.00 23.96 -2.57
CA VAL A 188 4.16 22.83 -1.65
C VAL A 188 4.31 23.32 -0.20
N LYS A 189 5.07 24.41 0.03
CA LYS A 189 5.18 25.00 1.36
C LYS A 189 3.83 25.50 1.85
N THR A 190 3.09 26.20 0.99
CA THR A 190 1.75 26.73 1.28
C THR A 190 0.79 25.59 1.62
N LEU A 191 0.79 24.52 0.81
CA LEU A 191 -0.01 23.32 1.04
C LEU A 191 0.31 22.66 2.38
N LEU A 192 1.59 22.40 2.67
CA LEU A 192 1.97 21.77 3.92
C LEU A 192 1.63 22.65 5.13
N GLN A 193 1.80 23.97 4.99
CA GLN A 193 1.52 24.93 6.04
C GLN A 193 0.02 25.05 6.33
N SER A 194 -0.85 24.98 5.33
CA SER A 194 -2.31 25.01 5.52
C SER A 194 -2.84 23.75 6.22
N HIS A 195 -2.08 22.67 6.28
CA HIS A 195 -2.43 21.41 6.95
C HIS A 195 -1.78 21.26 8.33
N LEU A 196 -0.99 22.24 8.77
CA LEU A 196 -0.52 22.33 10.14
C LEU A 196 -1.60 22.99 11.02
N PRO A 197 -1.75 22.56 12.29
CA PRO A 197 -2.62 23.24 13.24
C PRO A 197 -2.25 24.72 13.41
N GLU A 198 -3.25 25.55 13.67
CA GLU A 198 -3.05 26.95 14.03
C GLU A 198 -2.14 27.07 15.28
N GLY A 199 -1.25 28.08 15.28
CA GLY A 199 -0.26 28.27 16.33
C GLY A 199 0.98 27.36 16.24
N THR A 200 1.15 26.58 15.15
CA THR A 200 2.40 25.83 14.94
C THR A 200 3.57 26.79 14.75
N THR A 201 4.64 26.61 15.53
CA THR A 201 5.86 27.44 15.51
C THR A 201 7.07 26.65 15.01
N GLY A 202 8.14 27.36 14.64
CA GLY A 202 9.41 26.74 14.23
C GLY A 202 9.30 25.86 12.99
N VAL A 203 8.38 26.16 12.08
CA VAL A 203 8.11 25.32 10.90
C VAL A 203 9.32 25.33 9.97
N THR A 204 9.85 24.13 9.71
CA THR A 204 10.88 23.89 8.70
C THR A 204 10.34 22.94 7.66
N PHE A 205 10.75 23.14 6.41
CA PHE A 205 10.37 22.29 5.29
C PHE A 205 11.60 21.52 4.81
N ALA A 206 11.41 20.25 4.46
CA ALA A 206 12.46 19.41 3.92
C ALA A 206 11.93 18.47 2.84
N ARG A 207 12.82 18.01 1.96
CA ARG A 207 12.58 16.83 1.13
C ARG A 207 12.72 15.59 2.03
N ARG A 208 11.86 14.59 1.87
CA ARG A 208 11.97 13.31 2.58
C ARG A 208 12.17 12.14 1.61
N THR A 209 13.10 11.23 1.92
CA THR A 209 13.28 9.98 1.17
C THR A 209 12.65 8.82 1.97
N ALA A 210 11.50 8.32 1.52
CA ALA A 210 10.76 7.25 2.19
C ALA A 210 9.77 6.51 1.27
N GLY A 211 9.41 5.29 1.66
CA GLY A 211 8.45 4.42 0.97
C GLY A 211 9.07 3.60 -0.16
N LYS A 212 9.20 2.28 0.02
CA LYS A 212 9.92 1.38 -0.90
C LYS A 212 9.34 1.37 -2.33
N GLY A 213 8.01 1.36 -2.47
CA GLY A 213 7.33 1.38 -3.78
C GLY A 213 7.36 2.75 -4.48
N SER A 214 7.30 3.83 -3.70
CA SER A 214 7.21 5.21 -4.19
C SER A 214 8.56 5.92 -4.37
N LEU A 215 9.69 5.24 -4.14
CA LEU A 215 11.02 5.84 -4.33
C LEU A 215 11.17 6.34 -5.77
N GLY A 216 11.63 7.59 -5.92
CA GLY A 216 11.68 8.31 -7.19
C GLY A 216 10.60 9.38 -7.32
N ARG A 217 9.50 9.28 -6.56
CA ARG A 217 8.45 10.31 -6.51
C ARG A 217 8.83 11.46 -5.55
N PRO A 218 8.56 12.73 -5.89
CA PRO A 218 8.71 13.86 -4.96
C PRO A 218 7.89 13.70 -3.69
N ARG A 219 8.54 13.96 -2.55
CA ARG A 219 7.96 13.88 -1.21
C ARG A 219 8.58 14.97 -0.34
N PHE A 220 7.72 15.74 0.32
CA PHE A 220 8.13 16.86 1.16
C PHE A 220 7.47 16.76 2.53
N VAL A 221 8.13 17.28 3.55
CA VAL A 221 7.66 17.26 4.92
C VAL A 221 7.81 18.64 5.55
N ALA A 222 6.79 19.07 6.28
CA ALA A 222 6.85 20.17 7.23
C ALA A 222 7.01 19.59 8.63
N LEU A 223 7.97 20.13 9.37
CA LEU A 223 8.30 19.77 10.75
C LEU A 223 8.18 21.04 11.61
N GLY A 224 7.49 20.97 12.75
CA GLY A 224 7.34 22.11 13.65
C GLY A 224 7.07 21.72 15.09
N GLN A 225 6.73 22.71 15.91
CA GLN A 225 6.28 22.56 17.29
C GLN A 225 4.85 23.06 17.44
N TRP A 226 4.01 22.30 18.12
CA TRP A 226 2.63 22.68 18.41
C TRP A 226 2.26 22.24 19.83
N ASN A 227 1.80 23.17 20.67
CA ASN A 227 1.43 22.93 22.06
C ASN A 227 2.46 22.12 22.87
N GLY A 228 3.76 22.41 22.68
CA GLY A 228 4.86 21.75 23.39
C GLY A 228 5.31 20.40 22.79
N GLY A 229 4.70 19.94 21.70
CA GLY A 229 5.03 18.69 21.02
C GLY A 229 5.51 18.87 19.59
N ARG A 230 6.35 17.94 19.12
CA ARG A 230 6.74 17.87 17.70
C ARG A 230 5.52 17.51 16.84
N ILE A 231 5.40 18.17 15.70
CA ILE A 231 4.40 17.84 14.68
C ILE A 231 5.04 17.70 13.29
N ALA A 232 4.46 16.81 12.49
CA ALA A 232 4.87 16.60 11.10
C ALA A 232 3.68 16.42 10.16
N ARG A 233 3.79 17.04 8.98
CA ARG A 233 2.90 16.84 7.83
C ARG A 233 3.75 16.51 6.63
N GLU A 234 3.32 15.53 5.86
CA GLU A 234 3.99 15.10 4.65
C GLU A 234 3.05 15.25 3.47
N CYS A 235 3.58 15.67 2.32
CA CYS A 235 2.92 15.55 1.04
C CYS A 235 3.74 14.64 0.12
N LYS A 236 3.03 13.82 -0.65
CA LYS A 236 3.57 12.90 -1.64
C LYS A 236 2.87 13.18 -2.96
N LEU A 237 3.65 13.34 -4.04
CA LEU A 237 3.09 13.57 -5.36
C LEU A 237 2.37 12.31 -5.84
N ASN A 238 1.10 12.47 -6.19
CA ASN A 238 0.28 11.45 -6.83
C ASN A 238 0.68 11.35 -8.29
N VAL A 239 0.62 10.14 -8.83
CA VAL A 239 0.88 9.88 -10.25
C VAL A 239 -0.26 9.03 -10.79
N PRO A 240 -0.50 9.03 -12.10
CA PRO A 240 -1.44 8.09 -12.70
C PRO A 240 -1.06 6.65 -12.34
N SER A 241 -2.07 5.80 -12.10
CA SER A 241 -1.87 4.38 -11.77
C SER A 241 -1.06 3.69 -12.87
N ALA A 242 -0.19 2.76 -12.47
CA ALA A 242 0.58 1.95 -13.38
C ALA A 242 -0.28 1.05 -14.28
N CYS A 243 -1.55 0.81 -13.93
CA CYS A 243 -2.53 0.15 -14.81
C CYS A 243 -2.68 0.86 -16.16
N ILE A 244 -2.52 2.19 -16.20
CA ILE A 244 -2.58 3.00 -17.43
C ILE A 244 -1.36 2.71 -18.31
N TRP A 245 -0.18 2.66 -17.71
CA TRP A 245 1.05 2.28 -18.43
C TRP A 245 0.96 0.85 -18.98
N ALA A 246 0.42 -0.06 -18.18
CA ALA A 246 0.21 -1.46 -18.57
C ALA A 246 -0.90 -1.65 -19.63
N GLY A 247 -1.63 -0.58 -19.99
CA GLY A 247 -2.69 -0.64 -21.00
C GLY A 247 -3.95 -1.38 -20.55
N VAL A 248 -4.16 -1.55 -19.25
CA VAL A 248 -5.26 -2.37 -18.69
C VAL A 248 -6.57 -1.57 -18.56
N GLY A 249 -6.55 -0.28 -18.86
CA GLY A 249 -7.75 0.55 -18.92
C GLY A 249 -7.44 2.05 -18.99
N GLU A 250 -8.50 2.85 -19.02
CA GLU A 250 -8.42 4.31 -18.95
C GLU A 250 -8.60 4.82 -17.52
N GLN A 251 -8.03 5.98 -17.21
CA GLN A 251 -8.19 6.59 -15.89
C GLN A 251 -9.60 7.20 -15.75
N ILE A 252 -10.54 6.44 -15.21
CA ILE A 252 -11.94 6.85 -15.10
C ILE A 252 -12.22 7.63 -13.80
N LEU A 253 -11.44 7.40 -12.73
CA LEU A 253 -11.63 8.06 -11.43
C LEU A 253 -10.31 8.53 -10.82
N HIS A 254 -10.39 9.63 -10.08
CA HIS A 254 -9.30 10.12 -9.25
C HIS A 254 -9.22 9.32 -7.94
N ALA A 255 -8.00 9.16 -7.41
CA ALA A 255 -7.75 8.40 -6.19
C ALA A 255 -8.55 8.94 -4.98
N ASP A 256 -8.92 10.22 -4.95
CA ASP A 256 -9.73 10.81 -3.89
C ASP A 256 -11.17 10.30 -3.87
N ALA A 257 -11.77 10.09 -5.04
CA ALA A 257 -13.09 9.50 -5.14
C ALA A 257 -13.08 8.05 -4.63
N ILE A 258 -12.04 7.29 -4.96
CA ILE A 258 -11.86 5.93 -4.47
C ILE A 258 -11.60 5.92 -2.96
N ILE A 259 -10.73 6.79 -2.46
CA ILE A 259 -10.43 6.94 -1.02
C ILE A 259 -11.70 7.31 -0.23
N ARG A 260 -12.45 8.34 -0.64
CA ARG A 260 -13.67 8.75 0.06
C ARG A 260 -14.72 7.65 0.11
N LYS A 261 -14.87 6.90 -0.99
CA LYS A 261 -15.85 5.82 -1.07
C LYS A 261 -15.40 4.56 -0.32
N SER A 262 -14.10 4.27 -0.29
CA SER A 262 -13.51 3.08 0.35
C SER A 262 -13.19 3.24 1.83
N GLN A 263 -13.07 4.47 2.36
CA GLN A 263 -12.63 4.67 3.75
C GLN A 263 -13.74 4.53 4.81
N GLY A 264 -15.02 4.42 4.44
CA GLY A 264 -16.11 4.41 5.41
C GLY A 264 -16.04 5.61 6.38
N PHE A 265 -16.72 5.52 7.53
CA PHE A 265 -16.75 6.61 8.52
C PHE A 265 -15.51 6.70 9.44
N ALA A 266 -14.51 5.82 9.26
CA ALA A 266 -13.34 5.73 10.15
C ALA A 266 -12.01 6.00 9.42
N GLY A 267 -12.03 6.74 8.31
CA GLY A 267 -10.83 7.17 7.59
C GLY A 267 -9.89 8.04 8.44
N ASP A 268 -8.63 8.15 8.02
CA ASP A 268 -7.68 9.07 8.67
C ASP A 268 -8.06 10.51 8.31
N PRO A 269 -8.54 11.33 9.26
CA PRO A 269 -9.00 12.69 8.97
C PRO A 269 -7.87 13.61 8.50
N TYR A 270 -6.62 13.20 8.68
CA TYR A 270 -5.46 13.96 8.25
C TYR A 270 -4.85 13.47 6.94
N THR A 271 -5.41 12.42 6.32
CA THR A 271 -5.04 11.99 4.98
C THR A 271 -5.99 12.63 3.97
N VAL A 272 -5.47 13.56 3.17
CA VAL A 272 -6.27 14.32 2.21
C VAL A 272 -5.56 14.40 0.86
N ILE A 273 -6.35 14.47 -0.21
CA ILE A 273 -5.85 14.78 -1.55
C ILE A 273 -6.11 16.25 -1.83
N ALA A 274 -5.05 16.98 -2.16
CA ALA A 274 -5.06 18.40 -2.44
C ALA A 274 -4.32 18.67 -3.76
N GLY A 275 -5.07 18.80 -4.85
CA GLY A 275 -4.52 18.78 -6.21
C GLY A 275 -3.80 17.46 -6.48
N ASP A 276 -2.58 17.54 -6.99
CA ASP A 276 -1.77 16.36 -7.29
C ASP A 276 -1.07 15.75 -6.06
N TRP A 277 -1.36 16.23 -4.85
CA TRP A 277 -0.64 15.81 -3.64
C TRP A 277 -1.55 15.04 -2.70
N THR A 278 -1.07 13.89 -2.22
CA THR A 278 -1.60 13.29 -0.99
C THR A 278 -0.86 13.87 0.20
N VAL A 279 -1.57 14.59 1.06
CA VAL A 279 -1.07 15.12 2.33
C VAL A 279 -1.50 14.19 3.46
N ARG A 280 -0.59 13.90 4.40
CA ARG A 280 -0.86 13.06 5.56
C ARG A 280 -0.13 13.49 6.82
N ARG A 281 -0.67 13.10 7.97
CA ARG A 281 0.01 13.20 9.27
C ARG A 281 1.13 12.17 9.36
N LEU A 282 2.26 12.58 9.91
CA LEU A 282 3.30 11.67 10.39
C LEU A 282 3.33 11.74 11.91
N ALA A 283 3.04 10.63 12.57
CA ALA A 283 3.05 10.53 14.04
C ALA A 283 3.44 9.09 14.47
N PRO A 284 3.93 8.91 15.72
CA PRO A 284 4.32 7.59 16.23
C PRO A 284 3.20 6.54 16.27
N ASP A 285 1.95 6.97 16.28
CA ASP A 285 0.74 6.13 16.22
C ASP A 285 0.21 5.92 14.80
N CYS A 286 0.81 6.56 13.79
CA CYS A 286 0.49 6.40 12.37
C CYS A 286 1.52 5.48 11.69
N THR A 287 1.49 4.18 12.03
CA THR A 287 2.56 3.24 11.67
C THR A 287 2.09 2.13 10.75
N LYS A 288 2.90 1.82 9.74
CA LYS A 288 2.76 0.60 8.94
C LYS A 288 3.13 -0.60 9.80
N ILE A 289 2.43 -1.71 9.59
CA ILE A 289 2.80 -3.00 10.15
C ILE A 289 4.11 -3.44 9.49
N GLU A 290 5.18 -3.62 10.28
CA GLU A 290 6.43 -4.27 9.86
C GLU A 290 6.41 -5.73 10.34
N PHE A 291 6.40 -6.69 9.41
CA PHE A 291 6.22 -8.11 9.76
C PHE A 291 7.37 -8.69 10.56
N SER A 292 8.58 -8.15 10.40
CA SER A 292 9.73 -8.50 11.24
C SER A 292 9.55 -8.14 12.71
N ALA A 293 8.52 -7.36 13.06
CA ALA A 293 8.16 -7.03 14.44
C ALA A 293 6.96 -7.83 14.97
N LEU A 294 6.37 -8.74 14.18
CA LEU A 294 5.32 -9.62 14.70
C LEU A 294 5.91 -10.65 15.68
N PRO A 295 5.22 -10.93 16.81
CA PRO A 295 5.63 -11.98 17.72
C PRO A 295 5.68 -13.34 17.01
N SER A 296 6.64 -14.16 17.40
CA SER A 296 6.75 -15.52 16.88
C SER A 296 5.54 -16.35 17.35
N HIS A 297 4.78 -16.84 16.37
CA HIS A 297 3.68 -17.82 16.45
C HIS A 297 2.27 -17.29 16.81
N ARG A 298 1.30 -17.72 15.97
CA ARG A 298 -0.16 -17.89 16.20
C ARG A 298 -1.11 -16.79 15.75
N HIS A 299 -0.63 -15.65 15.27
CA HIS A 299 -1.51 -14.55 14.84
C HIS A 299 -1.63 -14.40 13.32
N GLU A 300 -0.91 -15.19 12.53
CA GLU A 300 -0.86 -15.04 11.07
C GLU A 300 -2.24 -15.24 10.43
N GLU A 301 -2.98 -16.27 10.83
CA GLU A 301 -4.31 -16.56 10.28
C GLU A 301 -5.33 -15.48 10.66
N VAL A 302 -5.25 -14.97 11.89
CA VAL A 302 -6.11 -13.89 12.40
C VAL A 302 -5.83 -12.60 11.63
N LEU A 303 -4.56 -12.24 11.48
CA LEU A 303 -4.13 -11.07 10.73
C LEU A 303 -4.54 -11.15 9.26
N LEU A 304 -4.30 -12.29 8.59
CA LEU A 304 -4.67 -12.48 7.19
C LEU A 304 -6.19 -12.49 6.98
N THR A 305 -6.95 -13.03 7.95
CA THR A 305 -8.42 -12.92 7.95
C THR A 305 -8.87 -11.47 8.10
N ALA A 306 -8.27 -10.72 9.02
CA ALA A 306 -8.57 -9.31 9.19
C ALA A 306 -8.23 -8.49 7.93
N MET A 307 -7.11 -8.81 7.27
CA MET A 307 -6.70 -8.17 6.01
C MET A 307 -7.71 -8.42 4.89
N GLY A 308 -8.14 -9.67 4.71
CA GLY A 308 -9.18 -10.00 3.74
C GLY A 308 -10.48 -9.23 4.02
N ARG A 309 -10.89 -9.12 5.29
CA ARG A 309 -12.10 -8.37 5.67
C ARG A 309 -11.96 -6.87 5.44
N ASP A 310 -10.83 -6.25 5.76
CA ASP A 310 -10.63 -4.83 5.49
C ASP A 310 -10.52 -4.53 3.99
N LEU A 311 -9.94 -5.42 3.19
CA LEU A 311 -9.96 -5.31 1.74
C LEU A 311 -11.41 -5.30 1.20
N ALA A 312 -12.28 -6.15 1.74
CA ALA A 312 -13.71 -6.11 1.40
C ALA A 312 -14.35 -4.76 1.77
N ASN A 313 -14.02 -4.18 2.93
CA ASN A 313 -14.49 -2.82 3.28
C ASN A 313 -14.13 -1.80 2.20
N LYS A 314 -12.94 -1.91 1.59
CA LYS A 314 -12.50 -0.97 0.54
C LYS A 314 -13.27 -1.18 -0.76
N HIS A 315 -13.42 -2.43 -1.17
CA HIS A 315 -14.14 -2.78 -2.40
C HIS A 315 -15.63 -2.43 -2.32
N LEU A 316 -16.26 -2.53 -1.14
CA LEU A 316 -17.63 -2.09 -0.87
C LEU A 316 -17.83 -0.57 -1.03
N GLY A 317 -16.76 0.22 -1.22
CA GLY A 317 -16.86 1.58 -1.74
C GLY A 317 -17.33 1.66 -3.19
N THR A 318 -17.33 0.54 -3.91
CA THR A 318 -17.95 0.40 -5.23
C THR A 318 -19.45 0.17 -5.03
N PRO A 319 -20.33 1.02 -5.61
CA PRO A 319 -21.76 0.85 -5.50
C PRO A 319 -22.21 -0.53 -6.00
N ASP A 320 -23.15 -1.15 -5.29
CA ASP A 320 -23.87 -2.36 -5.69
C ASP A 320 -22.99 -3.56 -6.10
N CYS A 321 -21.74 -3.62 -5.62
CA CYS A 321 -20.79 -4.68 -6.02
C CYS A 321 -20.88 -5.96 -5.17
N ALA A 322 -21.53 -5.91 -4.00
CA ALA A 322 -21.44 -7.00 -3.02
C ALA A 322 -22.05 -8.31 -3.52
N GLU A 323 -23.24 -8.24 -4.12
CA GLU A 323 -23.98 -9.41 -4.62
C GLU A 323 -23.21 -10.09 -5.76
N SER A 324 -22.82 -9.34 -6.79
CA SER A 324 -22.09 -9.88 -7.95
C SER A 324 -20.74 -10.49 -7.56
N ILE A 325 -20.02 -9.91 -6.59
CA ILE A 325 -18.78 -10.48 -6.06
C ILE A 325 -19.05 -11.79 -5.30
N LEU A 326 -20.11 -11.85 -4.49
CA LEU A 326 -20.45 -13.05 -3.73
C LEU A 326 -20.87 -14.20 -4.66
N GLU A 327 -21.62 -13.90 -5.72
CA GLU A 327 -21.99 -14.85 -6.77
C GLU A 327 -20.75 -15.37 -7.51
N ASP A 328 -19.87 -14.48 -7.97
CA ASP A 328 -18.61 -14.85 -8.63
C ASP A 328 -17.73 -15.70 -7.70
N LEU A 329 -17.60 -15.32 -6.42
CA LEU A 329 -16.86 -16.09 -5.40
C LEU A 329 -17.46 -17.46 -5.09
N GLN A 330 -18.76 -17.65 -5.31
CA GLN A 330 -19.45 -18.93 -5.13
C GLN A 330 -19.25 -19.84 -6.35
N ALA A 331 -19.12 -19.26 -7.54
CA ALA A 331 -18.87 -19.99 -8.78
C ALA A 331 -17.42 -20.48 -8.94
N ARG A 332 -16.47 -19.89 -8.20
CA ARG A 332 -15.05 -20.25 -8.27
C ARG A 332 -14.71 -21.50 -7.44
N ASP A 333 -13.79 -22.31 -7.97
CA ASP A 333 -13.21 -23.49 -7.29
C ASP A 333 -12.54 -23.12 -5.97
N ASP A 334 -12.62 -23.99 -4.95
CA ASP A 334 -12.08 -23.74 -3.60
C ASP A 334 -10.59 -23.31 -3.56
N ASP A 335 -9.81 -23.74 -4.55
CA ASP A 335 -8.38 -23.51 -4.64
C ASP A 335 -7.97 -22.37 -5.59
N TRP A 336 -8.93 -21.69 -6.23
CA TRP A 336 -8.67 -20.67 -7.27
C TRP A 336 -7.62 -19.64 -6.83
N LEU A 337 -7.77 -19.07 -5.63
CA LEU A 337 -6.86 -18.04 -5.16
C LEU A 337 -5.46 -18.58 -4.96
N ARG A 338 -5.34 -19.78 -4.36
CA ARG A 338 -4.04 -20.41 -4.10
C ARG A 338 -3.30 -20.65 -5.41
N ASP A 339 -4.01 -21.10 -6.43
CA ASP A 339 -3.41 -21.49 -7.70
C ASP A 339 -3.03 -20.25 -8.53
N SER A 340 -3.85 -19.20 -8.61
CA SER A 340 -3.48 -17.92 -9.22
C SER A 340 -2.33 -17.22 -8.48
N VAL A 341 -2.33 -17.27 -7.13
CA VAL A 341 -1.19 -16.79 -6.32
C VAL A 341 0.08 -17.56 -6.64
N ARG A 342 0.00 -18.87 -6.95
CA ARG A 342 1.17 -19.64 -7.33
C ARG A 342 1.74 -19.18 -8.66
N VAL A 343 0.90 -18.90 -9.63
CA VAL A 343 1.30 -18.38 -10.95
C VAL A 343 1.99 -17.02 -10.78
N MET A 344 1.30 -16.04 -10.19
CA MET A 344 1.85 -14.68 -10.04
C MET A 344 3.11 -14.64 -9.19
N ALA A 345 3.17 -15.35 -8.07
CA ALA A 345 4.37 -15.40 -7.24
C ALA A 345 5.56 -16.09 -7.92
N SER A 346 5.32 -17.01 -8.85
CA SER A 346 6.39 -17.65 -9.61
C SER A 346 6.97 -16.69 -10.65
N SER A 347 6.11 -15.90 -11.29
CA SER A 347 6.52 -14.81 -12.17
C SER A 347 7.34 -13.75 -11.43
N VAL A 348 6.84 -13.24 -10.29
CA VAL A 348 7.54 -12.27 -9.44
C VAL A 348 8.92 -12.80 -9.01
N LYS A 349 9.02 -14.10 -8.68
CA LYS A 349 10.30 -14.72 -8.31
C LYS A 349 11.27 -14.79 -9.49
N ALA A 350 10.78 -15.07 -10.69
CA ALA A 350 11.60 -15.11 -11.90
C ALA A 350 12.14 -13.71 -12.24
N ASP A 351 11.27 -12.71 -12.23
CA ASP A 351 11.65 -11.31 -12.46
C ASP A 351 12.60 -10.78 -11.39
N PHE A 352 12.38 -11.12 -10.11
CA PHE A 352 13.31 -10.78 -9.03
C PHE A 352 14.71 -11.35 -9.28
N ARG A 353 14.82 -12.63 -9.66
CA ARG A 353 16.13 -13.26 -9.95
C ARG A 353 16.84 -12.57 -11.12
N ARG A 354 16.11 -12.26 -12.19
CA ARG A 354 16.65 -11.52 -13.34
C ARG A 354 17.14 -10.13 -12.93
N TRP A 355 16.37 -9.45 -12.09
CA TRP A 355 16.75 -8.14 -11.56
C TRP A 355 18.01 -8.22 -10.69
N GLN A 356 18.16 -9.26 -9.86
CA GLN A 356 19.35 -9.46 -9.05
C GLN A 356 20.61 -9.61 -9.92
N VAL A 357 20.55 -10.49 -10.93
CA VAL A 357 21.67 -10.68 -11.88
C VAL A 357 22.02 -9.39 -12.59
N HIS A 358 21.02 -8.65 -13.09
CA HIS A 358 21.24 -7.36 -13.74
C HIS A 358 21.95 -6.35 -12.83
N MET A 359 21.57 -6.28 -11.55
CA MET A 359 22.20 -5.37 -10.58
C MET A 359 23.62 -5.79 -10.20
N GLU A 360 23.92 -7.10 -10.17
CA GLU A 360 25.26 -7.63 -9.94
C GLU A 360 26.20 -7.32 -11.12
N GLU A 361 25.72 -7.43 -12.36
CA GLU A 361 26.49 -7.13 -13.57
C GLU A 361 26.70 -5.63 -13.82
N SER A 362 25.86 -4.77 -13.23
CA SER A 362 25.90 -3.31 -13.39
C SER A 362 26.68 -2.59 -12.28
N THR A 363 27.22 -3.33 -11.30
CA THR A 363 28.03 -2.80 -10.19
C THR A 363 29.51 -3.00 -10.48
#